data_AF-A0A916GH78-F1
#
_entry.id   AF-A0A916GH78-F1
#
_cell.length_a   1.000
_cell.length_b   1.000
_cell.length_c   1.000
_cell.angle_alpha   90.00
_cell.angle_beta   90.00
_cell.angle_gamma   90.00
#
_symmetry.space_group_name_H-M   'P 1'
#
loop_
_entity.id
_entity.type
_entity.pdbx_description
1 polymer ?
#
loop_
_entity_poly.entity_id
_entity_poly.type
_entity_poly.pdbx_seq_one_letter_code
_entity_poly.pdbx_strand_id
1 'polypeptide(L)'
;MVVINRGRTTAIVIRNDGIRVTLVPMKSGKLSARTMPFAEFREEWTETGYALPLALTTFLAHVMKWGASLEVSRGLEKLAARDRFVVASLF
;
A
#
# COMPACT_ATOMS: atom_id res chain seq x y z
N MET A 1 4.89 -4.39 0.38
CA MET A 1 5.22 -4.45 -1.06
C MET A 1 4.49 -3.34 -1.80
N VAL A 2 5.08 -2.88 -2.90
CA VAL A 2 4.47 -1.94 -3.84
C VAL A 2 4.14 -2.72 -5.11
N VAL A 3 2.96 -2.49 -5.66
CA VAL A 3 2.48 -3.21 -6.85
C VAL A 3 1.99 -2.26 -7.92
N ILE A 4 1.96 -2.73 -9.16
CA ILE A 4 1.40 -2.02 -10.31
C ILE A 4 0.46 -2.96 -11.08
N ASN A 5 -0.61 -2.42 -11.65
CA ASN A 5 -1.49 -3.17 -12.54
C ASN A 5 -1.30 -2.76 -14.02
N ARG A 6 -2.01 -3.45 -14.92
CA ARG A 6 -1.98 -3.16 -16.38
C ARG A 6 -2.40 -1.73 -16.73
N GLY A 7 -3.23 -1.10 -15.90
CA GLY A 7 -3.64 0.29 -16.03
C GLY A 7 -2.60 1.31 -15.57
N ARG A 8 -1.38 0.88 -15.21
CA ARG A 8 -0.30 1.69 -14.62
C ARG A 8 -0.68 2.34 -13.28
N THR A 9 -1.71 1.82 -12.62
CA THR A 9 -2.06 2.24 -11.26
C THR A 9 -1.08 1.58 -10.31
N THR A 10 -0.39 2.39 -9.50
CA THR A 10 0.46 1.89 -8.42
C THR A 10 -0.37 1.72 -7.15
N ALA A 11 -0.08 0.69 -6.35
CA ALA A 11 -0.72 0.48 -5.07
C ALA A 11 0.27 0.00 -4.00
N ILE A 12 -0.05 0.26 -2.74
CA ILE A 12 0.65 -0.32 -1.58
C ILE A 12 -0.24 -1.39 -0.96
N VAL A 13 0.31 -2.59 -0.76
CA VAL A 13 -0.37 -3.64 -0.01
C VAL A 13 -0.21 -3.36 1.49
N ILE A 14 -1.34 -3.20 2.19
CA ILE A 14 -1.40 -2.91 3.63
C ILE A 14 -1.79 -4.14 4.47
N ARG A 15 -2.36 -5.17 3.86
CA ARG A 15 -2.64 -6.47 4.48
C ARG A 15 -2.61 -7.58 3.43
N ASN A 16 -2.05 -8.72 3.83
CA ASN A 16 -2.16 -9.98 3.10
C ASN A 16 -2.27 -11.10 4.15
N ASP A 17 -3.35 -11.89 4.11
CA ASP A 17 -3.58 -13.02 5.01
C ASP A 17 -3.45 -14.38 4.29
N GLY A 18 -3.02 -14.39 3.03
CA GLY A 18 -2.89 -15.58 2.19
C GLY A 18 -4.18 -15.95 1.43
N ILE A 19 -5.34 -15.45 1.87
CA ILE A 19 -6.63 -15.67 1.20
C ILE A 19 -7.07 -14.38 0.49
N ARG A 20 -6.88 -13.24 1.14
CA ARG A 20 -7.26 -11.91 0.69
C ARG A 20 -6.09 -10.94 0.81
N VAL A 21 -6.07 -10.00 -0.13
CA VAL A 21 -5.13 -8.89 -0.15
C VAL A 21 -5.92 -7.59 -0.05
N THR A 22 -5.50 -6.74 0.88
CA THR A 22 -5.97 -5.36 0.97
C THR A 22 -4.85 -4.43 0.54
N LEU A 23 -5.13 -3.65 -0.50
CA LEU A 23 -4.19 -2.70 -1.09
C LEU A 23 -4.82 -1.31 -1.20
N VAL A 24 -3.99 -0.30 -1.27
CA VAL A 24 -4.39 1.10 -1.45
C VAL A 24 -3.93 1.53 -2.83
N PRO A 25 -4.83 1.61 -3.83
CA PRO A 25 -4.49 2.15 -5.14
C PRO A 25 -4.26 3.65 -5.05
N MET A 26 -3.20 4.13 -5.68
CA MET A 26 -2.99 5.56 -5.88
C MET A 26 -4.03 6.06 -6.89
N LYS A 27 -4.77 7.11 -6.52
CA LYS A 27 -5.76 7.75 -7.37
C LYS A 27 -5.91 9.22 -7.02
N SER A 28 -6.59 9.99 -7.87
CA SER A 28 -6.97 11.36 -7.55
C SER A 28 -7.96 11.40 -6.38
N GLY A 29 -7.88 12.47 -5.58
CA GLY A 29 -8.75 12.68 -4.42
C GLY A 29 -8.51 11.70 -3.28
N LYS A 30 -9.58 11.42 -2.52
CA LYS A 30 -9.51 10.63 -1.28
C LYS A 30 -9.12 9.18 -1.54
N LEU A 31 -8.08 8.69 -0.86
CA LEU A 31 -7.67 7.29 -0.99
C LEU A 31 -8.60 6.33 -0.23
N SER A 32 -8.81 5.15 -0.80
CA SER A 32 -9.61 4.07 -0.24
C SER A 32 -8.92 2.74 -0.47
N ALA A 33 -9.08 1.80 0.46
CA ALA A 33 -8.55 0.46 0.29
C ALA A 33 -9.45 -0.36 -0.67
N ARG A 34 -8.85 -1.31 -1.38
CA ARG A 34 -9.53 -2.37 -2.13
C ARG A 34 -9.08 -3.71 -1.55
N THR A 35 -10.05 -4.56 -1.23
CA THR A 35 -9.80 -5.93 -0.79
C THR A 35 -10.26 -6.90 -1.86
N MET A 36 -9.41 -7.86 -2.22
CA MET A 36 -9.70 -8.87 -3.25
C MET A 36 -9.11 -10.23 -2.86
N PRO A 37 -9.59 -11.34 -3.45
CA PRO A 37 -8.96 -12.65 -3.31
C PRO A 37 -7.50 -12.63 -3.77
N PHE A 38 -6.65 -13.43 -3.13
CA PHE A 38 -5.23 -13.52 -3.48
C PHE A 38 -5.01 -13.99 -4.92
N ALA A 39 -5.86 -14.90 -5.43
CA ALA A 39 -5.80 -15.34 -6.82
C ALA A 39 -5.99 -14.18 -7.82
N GLU A 40 -7.06 -13.38 -7.65
CA GLU A 40 -7.32 -12.18 -8.47
C GLU A 40 -6.17 -11.17 -8.36
N PHE A 41 -5.65 -10.96 -7.15
CA PHE A 41 -4.51 -10.07 -6.93
C PHE A 41 -3.30 -10.49 -7.76
N ARG A 42 -2.98 -11.79 -7.82
CA ARG A 42 -1.82 -12.31 -8.57
C ARG A 42 -1.98 -12.21 -10.09
N GLU A 43 -3.20 -12.15 -10.59
CA GLU A 43 -3.49 -11.98 -12.01
C GLU A 43 -3.47 -10.50 -12.44
N GLU A 44 -3.98 -9.60 -11.58
CA GLU A 44 -4.13 -8.18 -11.91
C GLU A 44 -2.89 -7.35 -11.54
N TRP A 45 -2.19 -7.72 -10.46
CA TRP A 45 -1.13 -6.91 -9.85
C TRP A 45 0.22 -7.61 -9.88
N THR A 46 1.25 -6.85 -10.21
CA THR A 46 2.63 -7.31 -10.20
C THR A 46 3.44 -6.47 -9.22
N GLU A 47 4.29 -7.12 -8.44
CA GLU A 47 5.22 -6.43 -7.55
C GLU A 47 6.21 -5.59 -8.34
N THR A 48 6.45 -4.37 -7.87
CA THR A 48 7.46 -3.48 -8.43
C THR A 48 8.73 -3.59 -7.61
N GLY A 49 9.88 -3.34 -8.25
CA GLY A 49 11.15 -3.13 -7.53
C GLY A 49 11.24 -1.79 -6.79
N TYR A 50 10.13 -1.05 -6.68
CA TYR A 50 10.11 0.27 -6.09
C TYR A 50 10.18 0.19 -4.57
N ALA A 51 11.09 0.97 -3.97
CA ALA A 51 11.34 0.94 -2.54
C ALA A 51 10.07 1.32 -1.75
N LEU A 52 9.65 0.42 -0.86
CA LEU A 52 8.48 0.62 -0.02
C LEU A 52 8.52 1.93 0.80
N PRO A 53 9.66 2.33 1.41
CA PRO A 53 9.71 3.57 2.19
C PRO A 53 9.39 4.80 1.34
N LEU A 54 9.92 4.86 0.11
CA LEU A 54 9.70 5.98 -0.80
C LEU A 54 8.24 6.05 -1.25
N ALA A 55 7.64 4.90 -1.61
CA ALA A 55 6.22 4.83 -1.91
C ALA A 55 5.37 5.31 -0.73
N LEU A 56 5.72 4.87 0.47
CA LEU A 56 4.97 5.20 1.67
C LEU A 56 4.97 6.70 1.93
N THR A 57 6.10 7.39 1.73
CA THR A 57 6.18 8.85 1.78
C THR A 57 5.23 9.50 0.79
N THR A 58 5.19 9.05 -0.46
CA THR A 58 4.27 9.59 -1.48
C THR A 58 2.80 9.39 -1.09
N PHE A 59 2.44 8.20 -0.61
CA PHE A 59 1.08 7.90 -0.18
C PHE A 59 0.67 8.75 1.02
N LEU A 60 1.52 8.87 2.04
CA LEU A 60 1.24 9.69 3.22
C LEU A 60 1.08 11.17 2.85
N ALA A 61 1.93 11.71 1.98
CA ALA A 61 1.80 13.08 1.49
C ALA A 61 0.46 13.32 0.76
N HIS A 62 0.03 12.35 -0.05
CA HIS A 62 -1.27 12.42 -0.73
C HIS A 62 -2.43 12.37 0.26
N VAL A 63 -2.36 11.50 1.28
CA VAL A 63 -3.35 11.42 2.36
C VAL A 63 -3.43 12.73 3.15
N MET A 64 -2.31 13.38 3.43
CA MET A 64 -2.32 14.71 4.08
C MET A 64 -3.01 15.77 3.24
N LYS A 65 -2.85 15.72 1.90
CA LYS A 65 -3.44 16.70 0.97
C LYS A 65 -4.92 16.47 0.70
N TRP A 66 -5.34 15.22 0.51
CA TRP A 66 -6.68 14.87 -0.01
C TRP A 66 -7.53 14.00 0.92
N GLY A 67 -6.94 13.54 2.03
CA GLY A 67 -7.56 12.63 2.97
C GLY A 67 -7.56 11.17 2.50
N ALA A 68 -7.98 10.29 3.41
CA ALA A 68 -8.16 8.87 3.15
C ALA A 68 -9.34 8.30 3.97
N SER A 69 -9.75 7.07 3.66
CA SER A 69 -10.56 6.31 4.60
C SER A 69 -9.75 5.95 5.86
N LEU A 70 -10.44 5.75 6.99
CA LEU A 70 -9.81 5.39 8.26
C LEU A 70 -8.98 4.11 8.16
N GLU A 71 -9.44 3.13 7.38
CA GLU A 71 -8.72 1.89 7.11
C GLU A 71 -7.38 2.15 6.41
N VAL A 72 -7.35 3.03 5.42
CA VAL A 72 -6.13 3.40 4.70
C VAL A 72 -5.15 4.10 5.63
N SER A 73 -5.59 5.10 6.39
CA SER A 73 -4.70 5.82 7.32
C SER A 73 -4.07 4.86 8.33
N ARG A 74 -4.88 4.01 8.98
CA ARG A 74 -4.39 3.00 9.93
C ARG A 74 -3.47 1.97 9.28
N GLY A 75 -3.78 1.56 8.05
CA GLY A 75 -2.97 0.60 7.29
C GLY A 75 -1.59 1.15 6.96
N LEU A 76 -1.53 2.38 6.45
CA LEU A 76 -0.27 3.06 6.11
C LEU A 76 0.56 3.39 7.36
N GLU A 77 -0.06 3.83 8.45
CA GLU A 77 0.62 4.09 9.73
C GLU A 77 1.25 2.81 10.31
N LYS A 78 0.51 1.69 10.30
CA LYS A 78 1.05 0.40 10.75
C LYS A 78 2.21 -0.06 9.87
N LEU A 79 2.12 0.16 8.57
CA LEU A 79 3.20 -0.18 7.64
C LEU A 79 4.43 0.69 7.91
N ALA A 80 4.25 1.99 8.15
CA ALA A 80 5.34 2.93 8.49
C ALA A 80 6.00 2.58 9.81
N ALA A 81 5.21 2.22 10.83
CA ALA A 81 5.74 1.79 12.12
C ALA A 81 6.60 0.52 11.97
N ARG A 82 6.11 -0.48 11.22
CA ARG A 82 6.86 -1.71 10.94
C ARG A 82 8.18 -1.45 10.22
N ASP A 83 8.18 -0.61 9.20
CA ASP A 83 9.38 -0.27 8.44
C ASP A 83 10.46 0.36 9.33
N ARG A 84 10.06 1.28 10.24
CA ARG A 84 10.97 1.86 11.24
C ARG A 84 11.56 0.82 12.19
N PHE A 85 10.77 -0.16 12.63
CA PHE A 85 11.26 -1.23 13.50
C PHE A 85 12.22 -2.18 12.78
N VAL A 86 11.96 -2.49 11.51
CA VAL A 86 12.87 -3.34 10.70
C VAL A 86 14.21 -2.65 10.50
N VAL A 87 14.23 -1.35 10.18
CA VAL A 87 15.46 -0.56 10.09
C VAL A 87 16.17 -0.48 11.45
N ALA A 88 15.45 -0.29 12.55
CA ALA A 88 16.05 -0.21 13.89
C ALA A 88 16.61 -1.55 14.41
N SER A 89 16.07 -2.69 13.98
CA SER A 89 16.57 -4.02 14.35
C SER A 89 17.82 -4.49 13.58
N LEU A 90 18.29 -3.69 12.62
CA LEU A 90 19.48 -3.97 11.81
C LEU A 90 20.73 -3.22 12.30
N PHE A 91 20.64 -2.50 13.41
CA PHE A 91 21.73 -1.77 14.06
C PHE A 91 21.93 -2.24 15.50
#